data_AF-D3V7W0-F1
#
_entry.id   AF-D3V7W0-F1
#
_cell.length_a   1.000
_cell.length_b   1.000
_cell.length_c   1.000
_cell.angle_alpha   90.00
_cell.angle_beta   90.00
_cell.angle_gamma   90.00
#
_symmetry.space_group_name_H-M   'P 1'
#
loop_
_entity.id
_entity.type
_entity.pdbx_description
1 polymer ?
#
loop_
_entity_poly.entity_id
_entity_poly.type
_entity_poly.pdbx_seq_one_letter_code
_entity_poly.pdbx_strand_id
1 'polypeptide(L)'
;MNGLTRRRVLANAKTEIDTLRADVAAGRRKLRIKAICPVSETTSSRSMVDATTVELSGETGSTVLDIREDIINDRAKLKYLQDYVNTECRRNK
;
A
#
# COMPACT_ATOMS: atom_id res chain seq x y z
N MET A 1 -21.28 8.78 0.64
CA MET A 1 -20.70 8.29 -0.64
C MET A 1 -21.48 7.06 -1.09
N ASN A 2 -21.97 7.02 -2.32
CA ASN A 2 -22.77 5.90 -2.85
C ASN A 2 -21.88 4.75 -3.38
N GLY A 3 -22.48 3.58 -3.65
CA GLY A 3 -21.75 2.38 -4.11
C GLY A 3 -21.03 2.56 -5.45
N LEU A 4 -21.56 3.40 -6.33
CA LEU A 4 -20.98 3.69 -7.65
C LEU A 4 -19.64 4.44 -7.53
N THR A 5 -19.56 5.44 -6.64
CA THR A 5 -18.33 6.19 -6.39
C THR A 5 -17.22 5.28 -5.83
N ARG A 6 -17.55 4.31 -4.97
CA ARG A 6 -16.56 3.40 -4.37
C ARG A 6 -15.95 2.47 -5.40
N ARG A 7 -16.78 1.91 -6.31
CA ARG A 7 -16.30 1.06 -7.39
C ARG A 7 -15.34 1.80 -8.31
N ARG A 8 -15.65 3.06 -8.63
CA ARG A 8 -14.79 3.90 -9.47
C ARG A 8 -13.45 4.20 -8.79
N VAL A 9 -13.46 4.56 -7.51
CA VAL A 9 -12.22 4.80 -6.75
C VAL A 9 -11.37 3.54 -6.69
N LEU A 10 -11.98 2.37 -6.45
CA LEU A 10 -11.29 1.09 -6.44
C LEU A 10 -10.66 0.76 -7.80
N ALA A 11 -11.42 0.90 -8.88
CA ALA A 11 -10.94 0.65 -10.23
C ALA A 11 -9.77 1.58 -10.60
N ASN A 12 -9.88 2.87 -10.30
CA ASN A 12 -8.81 3.82 -10.55
C ASN A 12 -7.53 3.46 -9.78
N ALA A 13 -7.65 3.10 -8.50
CA ALA A 13 -6.51 2.71 -7.68
C ALA A 13 -5.85 1.42 -8.18
N LYS A 14 -6.65 0.46 -8.66
CA LYS A 14 -6.15 -0.75 -9.30
C LYS A 14 -5.37 -0.44 -10.58
N THR A 15 -5.93 0.38 -11.46
CA THR A 15 -5.23 0.81 -12.69
C THR A 15 -3.91 1.53 -12.40
N GLU A 16 -3.87 2.36 -11.36
CA GLU A 16 -2.64 3.03 -10.94
C GLU A 16 -1.58 2.02 -10.45
N ILE A 17 -1.96 1.03 -9.64
CA ILE A 17 -1.06 -0.03 -9.18
C ILE A 17 -0.54 -0.85 -10.35
N ASP A 18 -1.39 -1.25 -11.28
CA ASP A 18 -1.00 -2.05 -12.44
C ASP A 18 -0.02 -1.27 -13.34
N THR A 19 -0.23 0.04 -13.49
CA THR A 19 0.71 0.93 -14.19
C THR A 19 2.06 1.00 -13.47
N LEU A 20 2.05 1.14 -12.13
CA LEU A 20 3.27 1.17 -11.32
C LEU A 20 4.03 -0.15 -11.38
N ARG A 21 3.35 -1.31 -11.36
CA ARG A 21 3.97 -2.63 -11.55
C ARG A 21 4.71 -2.69 -12.89
N ALA A 22 4.05 -2.28 -13.98
CA ALA A 22 4.65 -2.29 -15.32
C ALA A 22 5.87 -1.37 -15.42
N ASP A 23 5.81 -0.18 -14.82
CA ASP A 23 6.93 0.75 -14.78
C ASP A 23 8.12 0.25 -13.96
N VAL A 24 7.86 -0.41 -12.83
CA VAL A 24 8.91 -1.01 -11.97
C VAL A 24 9.55 -2.20 -12.66
N ALA A 25 8.75 -3.11 -13.25
CA ALA A 25 9.24 -4.27 -13.96
C ALA A 25 10.11 -3.90 -15.19
N ALA A 26 9.73 -2.82 -15.89
CA ALA A 26 10.50 -2.29 -17.01
C ALA A 26 11.70 -1.41 -16.60
N GLY A 27 11.95 -1.23 -15.28
CA GLY A 27 13.02 -0.38 -14.77
C GLY A 27 12.82 1.13 -15.01
N ARG A 28 11.64 1.55 -15.52
CA ARG A 28 11.30 2.97 -15.74
C ARG A 28 11.09 3.72 -14.42
N ARG A 29 10.69 3.00 -13.37
CA ARG A 29 10.58 3.51 -12.00
C ARG A 29 11.28 2.57 -11.02
N LYS A 30 11.77 3.13 -9.93
CA LYS A 30 12.39 2.41 -8.82
C LYS A 30 11.52 2.54 -7.58
N LEU A 31 11.23 1.42 -6.92
CA LEU A 31 10.43 1.42 -5.69
C LEU A 31 11.36 1.58 -4.49
N ARG A 32 11.07 2.58 -3.65
CA ARG A 32 11.88 2.97 -2.51
C ARG A 32 11.05 3.00 -1.24
N ILE A 33 11.58 2.47 -0.15
CA ILE A 33 10.94 2.48 1.16
C ILE A 33 11.84 3.15 2.19
N LYS A 34 11.22 3.87 3.13
CA LYS A 34 11.92 4.38 4.29
C LYS A 34 12.19 3.19 5.22
N ALA A 35 13.44 2.78 5.31
CA ALA A 35 13.84 1.65 6.14
C ALA A 35 14.80 2.12 7.23
N ILE A 36 14.82 1.38 8.34
CA ILE A 36 15.86 1.49 9.36
C ILE A 36 16.71 0.23 9.21
N CYS A 37 17.93 0.40 8.71
CA CYS A 37 18.89 -0.70 8.59
C CYS A 37 19.80 -0.70 9.83
N PRO A 38 19.67 -1.67 10.76
CA PRO A 38 20.60 -1.78 11.86
C PRO A 38 21.98 -2.17 11.32
N VAL A 39 22.97 -1.31 11.51
CA VAL A 39 24.38 -1.62 11.23
C VAL A 39 24.98 -2.28 12.47
N SER A 40 25.68 -3.41 12.30
CA SER A 40 26.45 -4.05 13.37
C SER A 40 27.55 -3.10 13.86
N GLU A 41 27.59 -2.80 15.15
CA GLU A 41 28.50 -1.82 15.74
C GLU A 41 29.97 -2.19 15.50
N THR A 42 30.61 -1.53 14.53
CA THR A 42 32.04 -1.24 14.61
C THR A 42 32.14 0.24 14.92
N THR A 43 32.59 0.55 16.14
CA THR A 43 32.56 1.87 16.76
C THR A 43 33.09 2.97 15.84
N SER A 44 32.19 3.83 15.33
CA SER A 44 32.53 5.20 14.98
C SER A 44 31.33 6.10 15.24
N SER A 45 31.63 7.30 15.72
CA SER A 45 30.79 8.27 16.43
C SER A 45 29.31 8.41 16.01
N ARG A 46 28.46 8.60 17.03
CA ARG A 46 27.03 8.91 16.97
C ARG A 46 26.66 9.90 15.85
N SER A 47 25.72 9.50 15.01
CA SER A 47 24.75 10.38 14.36
C SER A 47 23.40 9.66 14.37
N MET A 48 22.33 10.32 14.82
CA MET A 48 20.99 9.76 14.69
C MET A 48 20.71 9.56 13.21
N VAL A 49 20.67 8.30 12.76
CA VAL A 49 20.51 8.00 11.33
C VAL A 49 19.15 8.53 10.89
N ASP A 50 19.15 9.52 9.99
CA ASP A 50 17.96 9.81 9.19
C ASP A 50 17.64 8.53 8.43
N ALA A 51 16.39 8.07 8.50
CA ALA A 51 16.06 6.73 8.05
C ALA A 51 16.42 6.61 6.56
N THR A 52 17.38 5.73 6.28
CA THR A 52 17.98 5.62 4.96
C THR A 52 16.94 5.02 4.01
N THR A 53 16.80 5.62 2.84
CA THR A 53 15.88 5.10 1.84
C THR A 53 16.50 3.88 1.18
N VAL A 54 15.80 2.75 1.22
CA VAL A 54 16.24 1.50 0.58
C VAL A 54 15.48 1.32 -0.73
N GLU A 55 16.21 1.04 -1.80
CA GLU A 55 15.66 0.69 -3.10
C GLU A 55 15.41 -0.83 -3.17
N LEU A 56 14.20 -1.22 -3.54
CA LEU A 56 13.81 -2.63 -3.63
C LEU A 56 14.11 -3.18 -5.03
N SER A 57 14.45 -4.48 -5.10
CA SER A 57 14.55 -5.23 -6.35
C SER A 57 13.18 -5.30 -7.05
N GLY A 58 13.16 -5.63 -8.35
CA GLY A 58 11.92 -5.80 -9.09
C GLY A 58 10.97 -6.84 -8.46
N GLU A 59 11.51 -7.98 -8.02
CA GLU A 59 10.68 -9.02 -7.38
C GLU A 59 10.11 -8.56 -6.03
N THR A 60 10.93 -7.91 -5.19
CA THR A 60 10.49 -7.42 -3.87
C THR A 60 9.53 -6.23 -4.02
N GLY A 61 9.76 -5.39 -5.02
CA GLY A 61 8.89 -4.28 -5.38
C GLY A 61 7.50 -4.73 -5.80
N SER A 62 7.38 -5.87 -6.49
CA SER A 62 6.07 -6.46 -6.84
C SER A 62 5.28 -6.83 -5.59
N THR A 63 5.90 -7.51 -4.62
CA THR A 63 5.23 -7.91 -3.37
C THR A 63 4.67 -6.71 -2.61
N VAL A 64 5.38 -5.58 -2.57
CA VAL A 64 4.87 -4.35 -1.93
C VAL A 64 3.62 -3.82 -2.64
N LEU A 65 3.60 -3.88 -3.98
CA LEU A 65 2.44 -3.45 -4.77
C LEU A 65 1.26 -4.41 -4.62
N ASP A 66 1.50 -5.71 -4.45
CA ASP A 66 0.48 -6.72 -4.14
C ASP A 66 -0.18 -6.43 -2.79
N ILE A 67 0.63 -6.20 -1.74
CA ILE A 67 0.13 -5.81 -0.41
C ILE A 67 -0.72 -4.54 -0.48
N ARG A 68 -0.31 -3.56 -1.30
CA ARG A 68 -1.08 -2.32 -1.48
C ARG A 68 -2.44 -2.58 -2.13
N GLU A 69 -2.49 -3.45 -3.13
CA GLU A 69 -3.74 -3.86 -3.79
C GLU A 69 -4.69 -4.56 -2.80
N ASP A 70 -4.17 -5.49 -2.01
CA ASP A 70 -4.94 -6.21 -0.99
C ASP A 70 -5.52 -5.27 0.07
N ILE A 71 -4.72 -4.34 0.59
CA ILE A 71 -5.18 -3.34 1.57
C ILE A 71 -6.33 -2.49 1.00
N ILE A 72 -6.26 -2.12 -0.28
CA ILE A 72 -7.31 -1.33 -0.93
C ILE A 72 -8.60 -2.14 -1.03
N ASN A 73 -8.50 -3.41 -1.46
CA ASN A 73 -9.64 -4.31 -1.54
C ASN A 73 -10.28 -4.55 -0.17
N ASP A 74 -9.47 -4.80 0.85
CA ASP A 74 -9.97 -5.07 2.20
C ASP A 74 -10.60 -3.83 2.83
N ARG A 75 -10.04 -2.63 2.61
CA ARG A 75 -10.69 -1.38 3.01
C ARG A 75 -12.07 -1.21 2.35
N ALA A 76 -12.22 -1.61 1.10
CA ALA A 76 -13.52 -1.54 0.42
C ALA A 76 -14.53 -2.52 1.04
N LYS A 77 -14.11 -3.77 1.31
CA LYS A 77 -14.93 -4.78 1.98
C LYS A 77 -15.34 -4.34 3.38
N LEU A 78 -14.39 -3.87 4.19
CA LEU A 78 -14.65 -3.38 5.54
C LEU A 78 -15.64 -2.23 5.54
N LYS A 79 -15.51 -1.27 4.61
CA LYS A 79 -16.45 -0.16 4.50
C LYS A 79 -17.86 -0.63 4.13
N TYR A 80 -17.97 -1.58 3.21
CA TYR A 80 -19.25 -2.19 2.87
C TYR A 80 -19.90 -2.87 4.08
N LEU A 81 -19.13 -3.67 4.83
CA LEU A 81 -19.63 -4.35 6.02
C LEU A 81 -20.04 -3.37 7.13
N GLN A 82 -19.25 -2.31 7.35
CA GLN A 82 -19.61 -1.24 8.28
C GLN A 82 -20.93 -0.56 7.91
N ASP A 83 -21.12 -0.25 6.62
CA ASP A 83 -22.37 0.34 6.13
C ASP A 83 -23.54 -0.63 6.33
N TYR A 84 -23.37 -1.92 6.00
CA TYR A 84 -24.40 -2.94 6.19
C TYR A 84 -24.83 -3.06 7.65
N VAL A 85 -23.89 -3.15 8.59
CA VAL A 85 -24.21 -3.21 10.03
C VAL A 85 -24.99 -1.96 10.47
N ASN A 86 -24.58 -0.78 10.01
CA ASN A 86 -25.24 0.47 10.38
C ASN A 86 -26.63 0.64 9.76
N THR A 87 -26.86 0.09 8.57
CA THR A 87 -28.11 0.25 7.82
C THR A 87 -29.12 -0.85 8.12
N GLU A 88 -28.68 -2.11 8.16
CA GLU A 88 -29.58 -3.27 8.26
C GLU A 88 -29.68 -3.81 9.69
N CYS A 89 -28.57 -3.82 10.45
CA CYS A 89 -28.58 -4.41 11.80
C CYS A 89 -28.92 -3.39 12.90
N ARG A 90 -28.53 -2.12 12.72
CA ARG A 90 -28.74 -1.06 13.72
C ARG A 90 -30.00 -0.23 13.52
N ARG A 91 -30.55 -0.12 12.29
CA ARG A 91 -31.83 0.57 12.06
C ARG A 91 -33.06 -0.31 12.23
N ASN A 92 -32.94 -1.63 12.11
CA ASN A 92 -34.04 -2.59 12.29
C ASN A 92 -34.20 -3.04 13.75
N LYS A 93 -33.93 -2.15 14.71
CA LYS A 93 -34.03 -2.40 16.15
C LYS A 93 -34.69 -1.21 16.83
#